data_AF-A0A5E4KZK0-F1
#
_entry.id   AF-A0A5E4KZK0-F1
#
_cell.length_a   1.000
_cell.length_b   1.000
_cell.length_c   1.000
_cell.angle_alpha   90.00
_cell.angle_beta   90.00
_cell.angle_gamma   90.00
#
_symmetry.space_group_name_H-M   'P 1'
#
loop_
_entity.id
_entity.type
_entity.pdbx_description
1 polymer ?
#
loop_
_entity_poly.entity_id
_entity_poly.type
_entity_poly.pdbx_seq_one_letter_code
_entity_poly.pdbx_strand_id
1 'polypeptide(L)'
;MLRKNVSISDAHLKMLDPLLKKHQGNLSAAMRDIIDFTGFVTENMGSLETAKDLFKEKNHAMEQTRNRIYGVTIPLTMFRWLLTNRTCNLPPLNEAVQLFAQHNINVYDINSLNKVINEEISYLNWPISVNIGSESSHISIQITGIDPEINSFYANLIAIFLANNKTPQKISKLLEYPASIYMLFSGASTHEEAAQSIYEAFNDGNKDVLCGKNEVVLVST
;
A
#
# COMPACT_ATOMS: atom_id res chain seq x y z
N MET A 1 -28.79 -2.59 39.28
CA MET A 1 -27.95 -3.74 38.89
C MET A 1 -28.84 -4.95 38.72
N LEU A 2 -28.85 -5.58 37.55
CA LEU A 2 -29.67 -6.77 37.27
C LEU A 2 -28.77 -8.01 37.37
N ARG A 3 -29.14 -9.01 38.17
CA ARG A 3 -28.37 -10.25 38.29
C ARG A 3 -28.99 -11.35 37.44
N LYS A 4 -28.19 -11.96 36.58
CA LYS A 4 -28.54 -13.12 35.76
C LYS A 4 -27.46 -14.18 35.95
N ASN A 5 -27.87 -15.45 35.96
CA ASN A 5 -26.97 -16.57 36.03
C ASN A 5 -26.81 -17.14 34.62
N VAL A 6 -25.58 -17.49 34.24
CA VAL A 6 -25.25 -18.06 32.94
C VAL A 6 -24.34 -19.26 33.17
N SER A 7 -24.60 -20.35 32.48
CA SER A 7 -23.75 -21.54 32.49
C SER A 7 -22.76 -21.47 31.32
N ILE A 8 -21.47 -21.62 31.59
CA ILE A 8 -20.39 -21.57 30.61
C ILE A 8 -19.47 -22.76 30.88
N SER A 9 -18.97 -23.41 29.83
CA SER A 9 -18.01 -24.51 29.99
C SER A 9 -16.62 -23.99 30.39
N ASP A 10 -15.87 -24.81 31.12
CA ASP A 10 -14.52 -24.44 31.57
C ASP A 10 -13.57 -24.11 30.40
N ALA A 11 -13.76 -24.74 29.25
CA ALA A 11 -13.00 -24.45 28.03
C ALA A 11 -13.21 -22.99 27.58
N HIS A 12 -14.46 -22.52 27.53
CA HIS A 12 -14.76 -21.14 27.15
C HIS A 12 -14.40 -20.15 28.26
N LEU A 13 -14.47 -20.56 29.53
CA LEU A 13 -14.08 -19.72 30.66
C LEU A 13 -12.57 -19.42 30.64
N LYS A 14 -11.74 -20.41 30.30
CA LYS A 14 -10.28 -20.21 30.09
C LYS A 14 -9.96 -19.22 28.98
N MET A 15 -10.79 -19.13 27.94
CA MET A 15 -10.59 -18.14 26.87
C MET A 15 -10.77 -16.70 27.38
N LEU A 16 -11.47 -16.51 28.49
CA LEU A 16 -11.70 -15.22 29.13
C LEU A 16 -10.60 -14.83 30.12
N ASP A 17 -9.64 -15.72 30.41
CA ASP A 17 -8.56 -15.48 31.38
C ASP A 17 -7.82 -14.13 31.20
N PRO A 18 -7.50 -13.67 29.99
CA PRO A 18 -6.85 -12.37 29.80
C PRO A 18 -7.72 -11.20 30.30
N LEU A 19 -9.04 -11.26 30.05
CA LEU A 19 -10.00 -10.25 30.46
C LEU A 19 -10.31 -10.35 31.96
N LEU A 20 -10.36 -11.58 32.50
CA LEU A 20 -10.50 -11.81 33.93
C LEU A 20 -9.31 -11.26 34.70
N LYS A 21 -8.07 -11.46 34.23
CA LYS A 21 -6.87 -10.87 34.84
C LYS A 21 -6.91 -9.35 34.84
N LYS A 22 -7.32 -8.71 33.73
CA LYS A 22 -7.53 -7.26 33.63
C LYS A 22 -8.48 -6.74 34.72
N HIS A 23 -9.54 -7.50 35.01
CA HIS A 23 -10.57 -7.16 35.99
C HIS A 23 -10.41 -7.87 37.34
N GLN A 24 -9.21 -8.35 37.68
CA GLN A 24 -8.88 -8.97 38.97
C GLN A 24 -9.83 -10.13 39.36
N GLY A 25 -10.21 -10.96 38.38
CA GLY A 25 -11.12 -12.09 38.55
C GLY A 25 -12.62 -11.74 38.51
N ASN A 26 -12.98 -10.48 38.28
CA ASN A 26 -14.38 -10.07 38.19
C ASN A 26 -14.99 -10.40 36.82
N LEU A 27 -15.69 -11.54 36.75
CA LEU A 27 -16.37 -11.99 35.53
C LEU A 27 -17.45 -11.00 35.06
N SER A 28 -18.20 -10.36 35.96
CA SER A 28 -19.24 -9.40 35.56
C SER A 28 -18.68 -8.11 34.97
N ALA A 29 -17.47 -7.71 35.34
CA ALA A 29 -16.78 -6.60 34.71
C ALA A 29 -16.23 -7.01 33.33
N ALA A 30 -15.57 -8.17 33.24
CA ALA A 30 -15.10 -8.72 31.97
C ALA A 30 -16.24 -8.92 30.94
N MET A 31 -17.40 -9.41 31.38
CA MET A 31 -18.57 -9.59 30.51
C MET A 31 -19.15 -8.26 30.03
N ARG A 32 -19.10 -7.20 30.83
CA ARG A 32 -19.54 -5.86 30.39
C ARG A 32 -18.61 -5.32 29.30
N ASP A 33 -17.29 -5.42 29.48
CA ASP A 33 -16.33 -5.04 28.44
C ASP A 33 -16.58 -5.79 27.11
N ILE A 34 -16.92 -7.09 27.17
CA ILE A 34 -17.24 -7.88 25.97
C ILE A 34 -18.54 -7.41 25.32
N ILE A 35 -19.57 -7.11 26.10
CA ILE A 35 -20.85 -6.59 25.59
C ILE A 35 -20.64 -5.22 24.95
N ASP A 36 -19.91 -4.32 25.62
CA ASP A 36 -19.60 -2.98 25.12
C ASP A 36 -18.80 -3.05 23.82
N PHE A 37 -17.80 -3.94 23.76
CA PHE A 37 -17.05 -4.21 22.54
C PHE A 37 -17.93 -4.77 21.42
N THR A 38 -18.81 -5.73 21.73
CA THR A 38 -19.71 -6.32 20.73
C THR A 38 -20.67 -5.27 20.20
N GLY A 39 -21.24 -4.44 21.08
CA GLY A 39 -22.10 -3.31 20.70
C GLY A 39 -21.36 -2.33 19.78
N PHE A 40 -20.15 -1.91 20.15
CA PHE A 40 -19.29 -1.06 19.33
C PHE A 40 -19.03 -1.67 17.93
N VAL A 41 -18.71 -2.96 17.87
CA VAL A 41 -18.46 -3.66 16.61
C VAL A 41 -19.73 -3.72 15.76
N THR A 42 -20.88 -4.07 16.35
CA THR A 42 -22.16 -4.14 15.63
C THR A 42 -22.59 -2.77 15.10
N GLU A 43 -22.42 -1.69 15.87
CA GLU A 43 -22.76 -0.33 15.43
C GLU A 43 -21.86 0.18 14.29
N ASN A 44 -20.56 -0.13 14.33
CA ASN A 44 -19.59 0.40 13.35
C ASN A 44 -19.35 -0.51 12.14
N MET A 45 -19.54 -1.83 12.29
CA MET A 45 -19.22 -2.84 11.27
C MET A 45 -20.44 -3.68 10.86
N GLY A 46 -21.63 -3.38 11.39
CA GLY A 46 -22.90 -4.03 11.09
C GLY A 46 -23.08 -5.39 11.79
N SER A 47 -22.06 -6.26 11.78
CA SER A 47 -22.12 -7.56 12.47
C SER A 47 -20.75 -8.03 12.98
N LEU A 48 -20.75 -8.97 13.92
CA LEU A 48 -19.53 -9.56 14.46
C LEU A 48 -18.85 -10.48 13.44
N GLU A 49 -19.64 -11.14 12.60
CA GLU A 49 -19.21 -11.98 11.48
C GLU A 49 -18.44 -11.14 10.45
N THR A 50 -19.00 -10.00 10.03
CA THR A 50 -18.34 -9.07 9.12
C THR A 50 -17.01 -8.57 9.69
N ALA A 51 -16.98 -8.20 10.98
CA ALA A 51 -15.74 -7.79 11.63
C ALA A 51 -14.71 -8.93 11.63
N LYS A 52 -15.12 -10.16 11.96
CA LYS A 52 -14.24 -11.34 11.96
C LYS A 52 -13.68 -11.64 10.58
N ASP A 53 -14.49 -11.53 9.54
CA ASP A 53 -14.07 -11.74 8.16
C ASP A 53 -13.09 -10.66 7.70
N LEU A 54 -13.34 -9.39 8.04
CA LEU A 54 -12.38 -8.29 7.80
C LEU A 54 -11.02 -8.54 8.50
N PHE A 55 -11.03 -9.01 9.75
CA PHE A 55 -9.79 -9.34 10.45
C PHE A 55 -9.07 -10.55 9.82
N LYS A 56 -9.81 -11.57 9.36
CA LYS A 56 -9.22 -12.73 8.66
C LYS A 56 -8.64 -12.33 7.31
N GLU A 57 -9.36 -11.55 6.51
CA GLU A 57 -8.90 -11.06 5.21
C GLU A 57 -7.65 -10.21 5.38
N LYS A 58 -7.65 -9.26 6.32
CA LYS A 58 -6.49 -8.40 6.62
C LYS A 58 -5.27 -9.24 7.05
N ASN A 59 -5.47 -10.24 7.91
CA ASN A 59 -4.37 -11.10 8.35
C ASN A 59 -3.86 -12.00 7.22
N HIS A 60 -4.74 -12.58 6.40
CA HIS A 60 -4.32 -13.40 5.27
C HIS A 60 -3.58 -12.60 4.20
N ALA A 61 -4.05 -11.40 3.89
CA ALA A 61 -3.40 -10.53 2.93
C ALA A 61 -2.04 -10.04 3.47
N MET A 62 -1.98 -9.66 4.76
CA MET A 62 -0.71 -9.30 5.42
C MET A 62 0.28 -10.47 5.50
N GLU A 63 -0.17 -11.69 5.79
CA GLU A 63 0.69 -12.89 5.78
C GLU A 63 1.16 -13.25 4.38
N GLN A 64 0.30 -13.11 3.37
CA GLN A 64 0.68 -13.31 1.98
C GLN A 64 1.74 -12.28 1.56
N THR A 65 1.53 -10.99 1.82
CA THR A 65 2.51 -9.92 1.52
C THR A 65 3.83 -10.12 2.29
N ARG A 66 3.77 -10.51 3.57
CA ARG A 66 4.96 -10.84 4.38
C ARG A 66 5.74 -12.05 3.87
N ASN A 67 5.06 -13.03 3.27
CA ASN A 67 5.71 -14.20 2.67
C ASN A 67 6.20 -13.95 1.23
N ARG A 68 5.77 -12.85 0.58
CA ARG A 68 6.07 -12.50 -0.83
C ARG A 68 7.32 -11.63 -0.96
N ILE A 69 7.46 -10.65 -0.08
CA ILE A 69 8.61 -9.76 -0.01
C ILE A 69 9.38 -10.18 1.23
N TYR A 70 10.66 -10.57 1.11
CA TYR A 70 11.56 -10.60 2.28
C TYR A 70 11.76 -9.16 2.75
N GLY A 71 10.75 -8.63 3.44
CA GLY A 71 10.70 -7.25 3.89
C GLY A 71 11.66 -7.05 5.04
N VAL A 72 12.65 -6.18 4.84
CA VAL A 72 13.49 -5.71 5.93
C VAL A 72 12.82 -4.49 6.54
N THR A 73 12.51 -4.56 7.83
CA THR A 73 12.05 -3.36 8.56
C THR A 73 13.25 -2.49 8.87
N ILE A 74 13.26 -1.28 8.33
CA ILE A 74 14.30 -0.28 8.58
C ILE A 74 13.70 0.95 9.27
N PRO A 75 14.39 1.57 10.25
CA PRO A 75 13.95 2.84 10.81
C PRO A 75 13.80 3.92 9.74
N LEU A 76 12.78 4.78 9.87
CA LEU A 76 12.47 5.82 8.89
C LEU A 76 13.68 6.72 8.58
N THR A 77 14.48 7.08 9.59
CA THR A 77 15.69 7.90 9.41
C THR A 77 16.74 7.21 8.53
N MET A 78 16.90 5.89 8.66
CA MET A 78 17.80 5.10 7.82
C MET A 78 17.25 4.97 6.41
N PHE A 79 15.94 4.77 6.26
CA PHE A 79 15.30 4.73 4.94
C PHE A 79 15.49 6.04 4.19
N ARG A 80 15.22 7.18 4.84
CA ARG A 80 15.47 8.51 4.28
C ARG A 80 16.92 8.67 3.86
N TRP A 81 17.87 8.28 4.72
CA TRP A 81 19.29 8.34 4.40
C TRP A 81 19.63 7.51 3.16
N LEU A 82 19.10 6.29 3.02
CA LEU A 82 19.29 5.46 1.82
C LEU A 82 18.74 6.14 0.56
N LEU A 83 17.56 6.74 0.66
CA LEU A 83 16.95 7.47 -0.45
C LEU A 83 17.78 8.69 -0.85
N THR A 84 18.26 9.49 0.09
CA THR A 84 19.04 10.71 -0.22
C THR A 84 20.44 10.41 -0.75
N ASN A 85 21.02 9.24 -0.43
CA ASN A 85 22.37 8.87 -0.86
C ASN A 85 22.40 7.98 -2.11
N ARG A 86 21.28 7.86 -2.83
CA ARG A 86 21.21 7.12 -4.09
C ARG A 86 22.03 7.81 -5.17
N THR A 87 22.80 7.03 -5.94
CA THR A 87 23.51 7.52 -7.13
C THR A 87 22.59 7.70 -8.34
N CYS A 88 21.41 7.10 -8.29
CA CYS A 88 20.44 7.08 -9.36
C CYS A 88 19.04 7.31 -8.81
N ASN A 89 18.25 8.14 -9.49
CA ASN A 89 16.89 8.50 -9.06
C ASN A 89 15.86 7.39 -9.29
N LEU A 90 16.12 6.49 -10.24
CA LEU A 90 15.18 5.45 -10.64
C LEU A 90 15.65 4.08 -10.14
N PRO A 91 14.78 3.30 -9.48
CA PRO A 91 15.07 1.91 -9.16
C PRO A 91 15.15 1.05 -10.43
N PRO A 92 15.84 -0.11 -10.39
CA PRO A 92 15.82 -1.07 -11.49
C PRO A 92 14.40 -1.50 -11.82
N LEU A 93 14.10 -1.64 -13.11
CA LEU A 93 12.77 -1.98 -13.61
C LEU A 93 12.20 -3.25 -12.95
N ASN A 94 13.00 -4.30 -12.90
CA ASN A 94 12.59 -5.60 -12.36
C ASN A 94 12.23 -5.54 -10.87
N GLU A 95 12.86 -4.65 -10.10
CA GLU A 95 12.54 -4.45 -8.69
C GLU A 95 11.27 -3.60 -8.52
N ALA A 96 11.13 -2.55 -9.33
CA ALA A 96 9.98 -1.64 -9.27
C ALA A 96 8.67 -2.33 -9.63
N VAL A 97 8.67 -3.18 -10.67
CA VAL A 97 7.46 -3.88 -11.14
C VAL A 97 7.05 -4.99 -10.17
N GLN A 98 8.01 -5.65 -9.50
CA GLN A 98 7.73 -6.72 -8.55
C GLN A 98 6.82 -6.31 -7.39
N LEU A 99 6.86 -5.04 -6.97
CA LEU A 99 5.96 -4.51 -5.94
C LEU A 99 4.49 -4.60 -6.33
N PHE A 100 4.18 -4.65 -7.64
CA PHE A 100 2.81 -4.62 -8.15
C PHE A 100 2.45 -5.85 -9.01
N ALA A 101 3.43 -6.67 -9.39
CA ALA A 101 3.32 -7.74 -10.41
C ALA A 101 2.30 -8.85 -10.12
N GLN A 102 1.89 -9.05 -8.87
CA GLN A 102 1.03 -10.19 -8.50
C GLN A 102 -0.47 -9.91 -8.62
N HIS A 103 -0.85 -8.65 -8.81
CA HIS A 103 -2.21 -8.30 -9.12
C HIS A 103 -2.29 -8.23 -10.65
N ASN A 104 -3.19 -8.99 -11.27
CA ASN A 104 -3.52 -8.80 -12.69
C ASN A 104 -4.34 -7.50 -12.82
N ILE A 105 -3.71 -6.37 -12.45
CA ILE A 105 -4.38 -5.08 -12.28
C ILE A 105 -4.80 -4.62 -13.66
N ASN A 106 -6.10 -4.47 -13.83
CA ASN A 106 -6.59 -3.65 -14.92
C ASN A 106 -6.32 -2.19 -14.55
N VAL A 107 -5.24 -1.61 -15.08
CA VAL A 107 -4.86 -0.20 -14.84
C VAL A 107 -5.95 0.79 -15.29
N TYR A 108 -6.91 0.35 -16.11
CA TYR A 108 -8.07 1.15 -16.49
C TYR A 108 -9.21 1.12 -15.48
N ASP A 109 -9.22 0.16 -14.54
CA ASP A 109 -10.10 0.18 -13.38
C ASP A 109 -9.43 0.97 -12.25
N ILE A 110 -9.68 2.27 -12.26
CA ILE A 110 -9.13 3.24 -11.30
C ILE A 110 -9.44 2.85 -9.85
N ASN A 111 -10.64 2.30 -9.59
CA ASN A 111 -11.02 1.92 -8.23
C ASN A 111 -10.19 0.73 -7.74
N SER A 112 -10.02 -0.28 -8.59
CA SER A 112 -9.17 -1.43 -8.28
C SER A 112 -7.70 -1.03 -8.16
N LEU A 113 -7.19 -0.20 -9.06
CA LEU A 113 -5.81 0.30 -9.02
C LEU A 113 -5.55 1.11 -7.75
N ASN A 114 -6.45 2.03 -7.39
CA ASN A 114 -6.35 2.85 -6.19
C ASN A 114 -6.38 1.99 -4.92
N LYS A 115 -7.26 0.98 -4.87
CA LYS A 115 -7.36 0.04 -3.76
C LYS A 115 -6.07 -0.76 -3.59
N VAL A 116 -5.58 -1.41 -4.65
CA VAL A 116 -4.38 -2.25 -4.61
C VAL A 116 -3.16 -1.45 -4.18
N ILE A 117 -2.95 -0.25 -4.76
CA ILE A 117 -1.80 0.60 -4.39
C ILE A 117 -1.86 1.00 -2.91
N ASN A 118 -3.01 1.44 -2.40
CA ASN A 118 -3.12 1.82 -0.99
C ASN A 118 -3.03 0.63 -0.02
N GLU A 119 -3.49 -0.56 -0.42
CA GLU A 119 -3.29 -1.79 0.36
C GLU A 119 -1.79 -2.13 0.47
N GLU A 120 -1.04 -2.08 -0.64
CA GLU A 120 0.41 -2.31 -0.63
C GLU A 120 1.16 -1.30 0.24
N ILE A 121 0.82 -0.01 0.14
CA ILE A 121 1.38 1.05 1.02
C ILE A 121 1.10 0.72 2.49
N SER A 122 -0.12 0.30 2.80
CA SER A 122 -0.51 -0.07 4.16
C SER A 122 0.27 -1.28 4.68
N TYR A 123 0.61 -2.26 3.84
CA TYR A 123 1.43 -3.39 4.26
C TYR A 123 2.89 -2.99 4.50
N LEU A 124 3.42 -2.10 3.67
CA LEU A 124 4.78 -1.58 3.80
C LEU A 124 4.93 -0.57 4.95
N ASN A 125 3.82 -0.10 5.54
CA ASN A 125 3.79 0.97 6.54
C ASN A 125 4.48 2.26 6.07
N TRP A 126 4.40 2.57 4.77
CA TRP A 126 4.98 3.80 4.26
C TRP A 126 4.06 4.99 4.61
N PRO A 127 4.61 6.13 5.08
CA PRO A 127 3.82 7.26 5.56
C PRO A 127 3.30 8.13 4.40
N ILE A 128 2.66 7.50 3.42
CA ILE A 128 2.14 8.11 2.21
C ILE A 128 0.70 7.67 1.95
N SER A 129 -0.01 8.44 1.14
CA SER A 129 -1.35 8.11 0.66
C SER A 129 -1.45 8.47 -0.81
N VAL A 130 -2.12 7.60 -1.58
CA VAL A 130 -2.26 7.78 -3.02
C VAL A 130 -3.72 7.93 -3.38
N ASN A 131 -4.02 8.89 -4.24
CA ASN A 131 -5.31 9.06 -4.84
C ASN A 131 -5.17 8.99 -6.36
N ILE A 132 -5.98 8.17 -7.00
CA ILE A 132 -5.95 7.95 -8.45
C ILE A 132 -7.29 8.37 -9.01
N GLY A 133 -7.25 9.26 -9.99
CA GLY A 133 -8.40 9.71 -10.77
C GLY A 133 -8.25 9.35 -12.24
N SER A 134 -9.34 9.54 -12.98
CA SER A 134 -9.33 9.50 -14.44
C SER A 134 -10.05 10.73 -14.97
N GLU A 135 -9.37 11.49 -15.81
CA GLU A 135 -9.88 12.69 -16.45
C GLU A 135 -9.63 12.59 -17.95
N SER A 136 -10.69 12.57 -18.76
CA SER A 136 -10.58 12.69 -20.23
C SER A 136 -9.53 11.75 -20.85
N SER A 137 -9.58 10.45 -20.55
CA SER A 137 -8.62 9.41 -20.97
C SER A 137 -7.20 9.50 -20.41
N HIS A 138 -6.98 10.39 -19.44
CA HIS A 138 -5.74 10.48 -18.68
C HIS A 138 -5.93 9.89 -17.30
N ILE A 139 -4.88 9.27 -16.76
CA ILE A 139 -4.84 8.80 -15.37
C ILE A 139 -4.15 9.89 -14.55
N SER A 140 -4.84 10.44 -13.56
CA SER A 140 -4.26 11.39 -12.62
C SER A 140 -3.87 10.66 -11.34
N ILE A 141 -2.66 10.89 -10.84
CA ILE A 141 -2.15 10.29 -9.61
C ILE A 141 -1.64 11.38 -8.71
N GLN A 142 -2.18 11.43 -7.50
CA GLN A 142 -1.73 12.33 -6.46
C GLN A 142 -1.18 11.52 -5.30
N ILE A 143 0.09 11.73 -5.01
CA ILE A 143 0.78 11.18 -3.84
C ILE A 143 0.85 12.27 -2.79
N THR A 144 0.55 11.93 -1.55
CA THR A 144 0.62 12.86 -0.41
C THR A 144 1.35 12.19 0.74
N GLY A 145 2.21 12.94 1.42
CA GLY A 145 2.99 12.42 2.54
C GLY A 145 3.88 13.48 3.15
N ILE A 146 4.32 13.25 4.39
CA ILE A 146 5.11 14.23 5.15
C ILE A 146 6.54 14.33 4.63
N ASP A 147 7.05 13.25 4.03
CA ASP A 147 8.43 13.16 3.59
C ASP A 147 8.56 13.27 2.05
N PRO A 148 9.17 14.34 1.52
CA PRO A 148 9.26 14.55 0.07
C PRO A 148 10.12 13.50 -0.64
N GLU A 149 11.14 12.93 0.03
CA GLU A 149 12.00 11.90 -0.58
C GLU A 149 11.23 10.59 -0.76
N ILE A 150 10.43 10.21 0.23
CA ILE A 150 9.58 9.02 0.15
C ILE A 150 8.48 9.22 -0.89
N ASN A 151 7.87 10.41 -0.93
CA ASN A 151 6.88 10.76 -1.94
C ASN A 151 7.46 10.62 -3.35
N SER A 152 8.65 11.19 -3.59
CA SER A 152 9.34 11.14 -4.89
C SER A 152 9.74 9.72 -5.26
N PHE A 153 10.29 8.95 -4.32
CA PHE A 153 10.65 7.57 -4.55
C PHE A 153 9.42 6.72 -4.94
N TYR A 154 8.30 6.90 -4.26
CA TYR A 154 7.08 6.17 -4.61
C TYR A 154 6.45 6.64 -5.92
N ALA A 155 6.57 7.92 -6.26
CA ALA A 155 6.16 8.45 -7.56
C ALA A 155 6.90 7.74 -8.70
N ASN A 156 8.22 7.55 -8.56
CA ASN A 156 9.04 6.80 -9.50
C ASN A 156 8.56 5.34 -9.66
N LEU A 157 8.26 4.67 -8.55
CA LEU A 157 7.79 3.27 -8.58
C LEU A 157 6.46 3.12 -9.33
N ILE A 158 5.48 3.99 -9.04
CA ILE A 158 4.20 3.98 -9.75
C ILE A 158 4.40 4.29 -11.23
N ALA A 159 5.21 5.30 -11.55
CA ALA A 159 5.47 5.67 -12.93
C ALA A 159 6.08 4.50 -13.72
N ILE A 160 7.12 3.86 -13.18
CA ILE A 160 7.75 2.68 -13.80
C ILE A 160 6.74 1.56 -13.99
N PHE A 161 5.91 1.28 -12.99
CA PHE A 161 4.86 0.27 -13.09
C PHE A 161 3.89 0.56 -14.24
N LEU A 162 3.41 1.78 -14.37
CA LEU A 162 2.45 2.17 -15.42
C LEU A 162 3.06 2.18 -16.82
N ALA A 163 4.35 2.53 -16.96
CA ALA A 163 5.06 2.46 -18.23
C ALA A 163 5.29 1.02 -18.72
N ASN A 164 5.34 0.05 -17.80
CA ASN A 164 5.62 -1.35 -18.11
C ASN A 164 4.39 -2.25 -18.08
N ASN A 165 3.20 -1.65 -17.96
CA ASN A 165 1.95 -2.39 -18.06
C ASN A 165 1.58 -2.69 -19.52
N LYS A 166 0.71 -3.68 -19.77
CA LYS A 166 0.27 -4.14 -21.11
C LYS A 166 -0.06 -3.01 -22.08
N THR A 167 -0.62 -1.92 -21.56
CA THR A 167 -0.86 -0.68 -22.29
C THR A 167 -0.02 0.44 -21.66
N PRO A 168 1.17 0.73 -22.22
CA PRO A 168 2.13 1.62 -21.57
C PRO A 168 1.56 3.04 -21.43
N GLN A 169 1.80 3.65 -20.27
CA GLN A 169 1.43 5.03 -19.98
C GLN A 169 2.67 5.90 -19.86
N LYS A 170 2.65 7.08 -20.49
CA LYS A 170 3.71 8.08 -20.40
C LYS A 170 3.29 9.25 -19.50
N ILE A 171 4.26 9.91 -18.88
CA ILE A 171 4.03 11.11 -18.07
C ILE A 171 3.79 12.29 -19.01
N SER A 172 2.59 12.88 -18.95
CA SER A 172 2.24 14.10 -19.68
C SER A 172 2.53 15.35 -18.86
N LYS A 173 2.42 15.24 -17.53
CA LYS A 173 2.62 16.36 -16.60
C LYS A 173 3.08 15.85 -15.24
N LEU A 174 4.10 16.48 -14.68
CA LEU A 174 4.58 16.27 -13.32
C LEU A 174 4.55 17.62 -12.58
N LEU A 175 3.97 17.65 -11.39
CA LEU A 175 3.98 18.81 -10.49
C LEU A 175 4.44 18.35 -9.11
N GLU A 176 5.50 18.96 -8.60
CA GLU A 176 6.05 18.66 -7.29
C GLU A 176 5.72 19.78 -6.29
N TYR A 177 5.12 19.39 -5.17
CA TYR A 177 4.83 20.24 -4.03
C TYR A 177 5.52 19.67 -2.78
N PRO A 178 5.78 20.48 -1.74
CA PRO A 178 6.55 20.04 -0.57
C PRO A 178 6.02 18.78 0.14
N ALA A 179 4.71 18.54 0.10
CA ALA A 179 4.04 17.40 0.74
C ALA A 179 3.18 16.59 -0.25
N SER A 180 3.30 16.84 -1.56
CA SER A 180 2.48 16.16 -2.55
C SER A 180 3.15 16.15 -3.92
N ILE A 181 2.98 15.05 -4.65
CA ILE A 181 3.38 14.95 -6.05
C ILE A 181 2.14 14.63 -6.86
N TYR A 182 1.91 15.39 -7.93
CA TYR A 182 0.83 15.17 -8.88
C TYR A 182 1.41 14.76 -10.24
N MET A 183 0.94 13.64 -10.76
CA MET A 183 1.32 13.11 -12.06
C MET A 183 0.07 12.94 -12.92
N LEU A 184 0.16 13.35 -14.18
CA LEU A 184 -0.84 13.06 -15.20
C LEU A 184 -0.22 12.15 -16.25
N PHE A 185 -0.91 11.05 -16.55
CA PHE A 185 -0.48 10.03 -17.50
C PHE A 185 -1.40 9.99 -18.72
N SER A 186 -0.81 9.74 -19.88
CA SER A 186 -1.51 9.49 -21.15
C SER A 186 -1.02 8.19 -21.77
N GLY A 187 -1.81 7.60 -22.67
CA GLY A 187 -1.37 6.42 -23.42
C GLY A 187 -0.08 6.68 -24.21
N ALA A 188 0.84 5.72 -24.16
CA ALA A 188 2.04 5.68 -24.98
C ALA A 188 1.88 4.65 -26.11
N SER A 189 2.61 4.85 -27.21
CA SER A 189 2.60 3.92 -28.34
C SER A 189 3.52 2.72 -28.10
N THR A 190 4.58 2.92 -27.31
CA THR A 190 5.62 1.93 -27.02
C THR A 190 6.06 2.02 -25.56
N HIS A 191 6.62 0.93 -25.03
CA HIS A 191 7.22 0.92 -23.68
C HIS A 191 8.45 1.82 -23.60
N GLU A 192 9.21 1.93 -24.69
CA GLU A 192 10.37 2.80 -24.79
C GLU A 192 9.98 4.28 -24.68
N GLU A 193 8.89 4.70 -25.35
CA GLU A 193 8.34 6.06 -25.23
C GLU A 193 7.91 6.36 -23.79
N ALA A 194 7.23 5.40 -23.15
CA ALA A 194 6.80 5.54 -21.77
C ALA A 194 7.98 5.65 -20.81
N ALA A 195 8.98 4.76 -20.93
CA ALA A 195 10.20 4.81 -20.12
C ALA A 195 10.94 6.13 -20.30
N GLN A 196 11.12 6.59 -21.54
CA GLN A 196 11.78 7.86 -21.84
C GLN A 196 11.08 9.04 -21.17
N SER A 197 9.74 9.07 -21.16
CA SER A 197 8.99 10.14 -20.47
C SER A 197 9.25 10.19 -18.96
N ILE A 198 9.48 9.03 -18.33
CA ILE A 198 9.80 8.94 -16.90
C ILE A 198 11.20 9.48 -16.64
N TYR A 199 12.17 9.06 -17.46
CA TYR A 199 13.53 9.58 -17.38
C TYR A 199 13.55 11.09 -17.54
N GLU A 200 12.82 11.65 -18.51
CA GLU A 200 12.75 13.10 -18.72
C GLU A 200 12.06 13.84 -17.57
N ALA A 201 11.01 13.26 -16.98
CA ALA A 201 10.27 13.90 -15.90
C ALA A 201 11.05 13.95 -14.57
N PHE A 202 11.80 12.89 -14.23
CA PHE A 202 12.46 12.76 -12.93
C PHE A 202 13.98 12.96 -12.97
N ASN A 203 14.58 13.09 -14.15
CA ASN A 203 16.01 13.31 -14.33
C ASN A 203 16.25 14.71 -14.91
N ASP A 204 15.90 15.73 -14.14
CA ASP A 204 16.11 17.13 -14.50
C ASP A 204 17.62 17.47 -14.48
N GLY A 205 18.29 17.28 -15.62
CA GLY A 205 19.60 17.86 -15.92
C GLY A 205 20.87 17.02 -15.64
N ASN A 206 20.82 15.94 -14.88
CA ASN A 206 21.99 15.07 -14.66
C ASN A 206 22.09 13.97 -15.74
N LYS A 207 22.76 14.31 -16.85
CA LYS A 207 22.97 13.43 -18.03
C LYS A 207 23.85 12.20 -17.79
N ASP A 208 24.43 12.00 -16.61
CA ASP A 208 25.59 11.11 -16.46
C ASP A 208 25.35 9.75 -15.79
N VAL A 209 24.11 9.34 -15.49
CA VAL A 209 23.87 7.96 -15.02
C VAL A 209 22.66 7.35 -15.70
N LEU A 210 22.89 6.75 -16.87
CA LEU A 210 21.99 5.73 -17.41
C LEU A 210 21.95 4.55 -16.42
N CYS A 211 20.92 4.54 -15.58
CA CYS A 211 20.62 3.40 -14.72
C CYS A 211 20.25 2.20 -15.59
N GLY A 212 21.01 1.10 -15.51
CA GLY A 212 20.55 -0.22 -15.94
C GLY A 212 20.29 -0.40 -17.44
N LYS A 213 21.26 -0.10 -18.31
CA LYS A 213 21.20 -0.50 -19.74
C LYS A 213 21.21 -2.01 -20.02
N ASN A 214 21.07 -2.86 -19.00
CA ASN A 214 20.89 -4.30 -19.16
C ASN A 214 19.52 -4.66 -18.59
N GLU A 215 18.67 -5.24 -19.44
CA GLU A 215 17.33 -5.83 -19.16
C GLU A 215 16.13 -5.07 -19.79
N VAL A 216 16.23 -4.77 -21.09
CA VAL A 216 15.06 -4.97 -21.95
C VAL A 216 14.91 -6.49 -22.12
N VAL A 217 14.26 -7.14 -21.16
CA VAL A 217 13.79 -8.51 -21.35
C VAL A 217 12.41 -8.40 -21.96
N LEU A 218 12.37 -8.63 -23.27
CA LEU A 218 11.16 -8.99 -23.99
C LEU A 218 10.47 -10.15 -23.24
N VAL A 219 9.40 -9.87 -22.51
CA VAL A 219 8.54 -10.95 -22.01
C VAL A 219 7.66 -11.39 -23.18
N SER A 220 8.21 -12.29 -23.99
CA SER A 220 7.46 -13.05 -24.99
C SER A 220 7.00 -14.38 -24.40
N THR A 221 5.69 -14.51 -24.16
CA THR A 221 4.88 -15.69 -24.57
C THR A 221 3.39 -15.36 -24.50
#